data_AF-A0A183NBD9-F1
#
_entry.id   AF-A0A183NBD9-F1
#
_cell.length_a   1.000
_cell.length_b   1.000
_cell.length_c   1.000
_cell.angle_alpha   90.00
_cell.angle_beta   90.00
_cell.angle_gamma   90.00
#
_symmetry.space_group_name_H-M   'P 1'
#
loop_
_entity.id
_entity.type
_entity.pdbx_description
1 polymer ?
#
loop_
_entity_poly.entity_id
_entity_poly.type
_entity_poly.pdbx_seq_one_letter_code
_entity_poly.pdbx_strand_id
1 'polypeptide(L)'
;MESNWKGIKQAITSTCHEVLRQRKHHHKECITVDTLDKIQERRNKKAPINSSRTRAEKTKAQAEYTEVNKQVKRSIRTDKRKFVDNLATTAEKAV
;
A
#
# COMPACT_ATOMS: atom_id res chain seq x y z
N MET A 1 -10.77 -49.14 -2.88
CA MET A 1 -11.75 -48.07 -2.55
C MET A 1 -11.11 -46.71 -2.31
N GLU A 2 -9.91 -46.63 -1.72
CA GLU A 2 -9.20 -45.34 -1.50
C GLU A 2 -8.91 -44.54 -2.78
N SER A 3 -8.63 -45.22 -3.90
CA SER A 3 -8.36 -44.57 -5.18
C SER A 3 -9.54 -43.74 -5.70
N ASN A 4 -10.77 -44.27 -5.53
CA ASN A 4 -11.98 -43.61 -5.98
C ASN A 4 -12.30 -42.39 -5.12
N TRP A 5 -12.12 -42.53 -3.80
CA TRP A 5 -12.25 -41.41 -2.86
C TRP A 5 -11.25 -40.28 -3.14
N LYS A 6 -10.00 -40.63 -3.49
CA LYS A 6 -8.97 -39.66 -3.88
C LYS A 6 -9.34 -38.92 -5.17
N GLY A 7 -9.93 -39.62 -6.14
CA GLY A 7 -10.42 -39.02 -7.40
C GLY A 7 -11.53 -38.00 -7.17
N ILE A 8 -12.53 -38.34 -6.34
CA ILE A 8 -13.64 -37.43 -6.00
C ILE A 8 -13.11 -36.17 -5.30
N LYS A 9 -12.19 -36.33 -4.34
CA LYS A 9 -11.59 -35.21 -3.62
C LYS A 9 -10.81 -34.28 -4.56
N GLN A 10 -10.10 -34.84 -5.53
CA GLN A 10 -9.37 -34.06 -6.55
C GLN A 10 -10.32 -33.34 -7.51
N ALA A 11 -11.38 -33.99 -7.98
CA ALA A 11 -12.37 -33.38 -8.86
C ALA A 11 -13.02 -32.16 -8.19
N ILE A 12 -13.51 -32.33 -6.95
CA ILE A 12 -14.10 -31.23 -6.17
C ILE A 12 -13.08 -30.11 -5.95
N THR A 13 -11.84 -30.45 -5.60
CA THR A 13 -10.77 -29.45 -5.41
C THR A 13 -10.45 -28.70 -6.69
N SER A 14 -10.47 -29.37 -7.85
CA SER A 14 -10.19 -28.77 -9.16
C SER A 14 -11.30 -27.82 -9.58
N THR A 15 -12.57 -28.25 -9.48
CA THR A 15 -13.73 -27.40 -9.78
C THR A 15 -13.77 -26.18 -8.87
N CYS A 16 -13.48 -26.35 -7.57
CA CYS A 16 -13.35 -25.21 -6.65
C CYS A 16 -12.25 -24.24 -7.07
N HIS A 17 -11.08 -24.72 -7.50
CA HIS A 17 -10.00 -23.83 -7.98
C HIS A 17 -10.36 -23.10 -9.29
N GLU A 18 -11.10 -23.74 -10.18
CA GLU A 18 -11.54 -23.19 -11.47
C GLU A 18 -12.64 -22.13 -11.28
N VAL A 19 -13.66 -22.45 -10.48
CA VAL A 19 -14.79 -21.56 -10.19
C VAL A 19 -14.39 -20.40 -9.28
N LEU A 20 -13.64 -20.68 -8.20
CA LEU A 20 -13.15 -19.65 -7.29
C LEU A 20 -11.96 -18.88 -7.87
N ARG A 21 -11.48 -19.28 -9.06
CA ARG A 21 -10.38 -18.72 -9.86
C ARG A 21 -9.40 -18.00 -8.97
N GLN A 22 -8.43 -18.70 -8.37
CA GLN A 22 -7.43 -18.16 -7.42
C GLN A 22 -7.19 -16.69 -7.74
N ARG A 23 -7.87 -15.80 -7.00
CA ARG A 23 -7.74 -14.36 -7.22
C ARG A 23 -6.27 -14.13 -6.94
N LYS A 24 -5.49 -13.92 -8.00
CA LYS A 24 -4.12 -13.48 -7.85
C LYS A 24 -4.24 -12.24 -7.00
N HIS A 25 -3.85 -12.36 -5.73
CA HIS A 25 -3.67 -11.23 -4.85
C HIS A 25 -2.47 -10.50 -5.42
N HIS A 26 -2.69 -9.83 -6.55
CA HIS A 26 -1.78 -8.85 -7.06
C HIS A 26 -1.67 -7.86 -5.92
N HIS A 27 -0.53 -7.87 -5.26
CA HIS A 27 -0.15 -6.83 -4.35
C HIS A 27 -0.04 -5.57 -5.21
N LYS A 28 -1.18 -4.91 -5.42
CA LYS A 28 -1.21 -3.61 -6.06
C LYS A 28 -0.67 -2.68 -5.01
N GLU A 29 0.58 -2.27 -5.21
CA GLU A 29 1.19 -1.21 -4.41
C GLU A 29 0.24 -0.02 -4.45
N CYS A 30 -0.45 0.21 -3.35
CA CYS A 30 -1.41 1.31 -3.22
C CYS A 30 -0.71 2.66 -3.05
N ILE A 31 0.63 2.69 -3.12
CA ILE A 31 1.48 3.83 -2.81
C ILE A 31 2.28 4.14 -4.05
N THR A 32 2.21 5.39 -4.50
CA THR A 32 2.98 5.85 -5.65
C THR A 32 4.45 6.06 -5.29
N VAL A 33 5.34 6.01 -6.29
CA VAL A 33 6.77 6.31 -6.13
C VAL A 33 6.95 7.71 -5.52
N ASP A 34 6.20 8.71 -5.99
CA ASP A 34 6.20 10.07 -5.44
C ASP A 34 5.90 10.11 -3.93
N THR A 35 5.01 9.24 -3.43
CA THR A 35 4.73 9.14 -2.00
C THR A 35 5.88 8.47 -1.25
N LEU A 36 6.55 7.48 -1.84
CA LEU A 36 7.74 6.86 -1.26
C LEU A 36 8.89 7.86 -1.13
N ASP A 37 9.11 8.69 -2.15
CA ASP A 37 10.12 9.75 -2.12
C ASP A 37 9.86 10.74 -0.98
N LYS A 38 8.62 11.20 -0.83
CA LYS A 38 8.22 12.08 0.28
C LYS A 38 8.39 11.43 1.65
N ILE A 39 8.17 10.12 1.76
CA ILE A 39 8.43 9.36 3.00
C ILE A 39 9.93 9.37 3.31
N GLN A 40 10.78 9.22 2.29
CA GLN A 40 12.22 9.27 2.45
C GLN A 40 12.69 10.68 2.82
N GLU A 41 12.17 11.73 2.19
CA GLU A 41 12.44 13.12 2.56
C GLU A 41 12.07 13.40 4.01
N ARG A 42 10.89 12.94 4.46
CA ARG A 42 10.47 13.05 5.86
C ARG A 42 11.46 12.36 6.81
N ARG A 43 11.98 11.19 6.44
CA ARG A 43 13.00 10.48 7.24
C ARG A 43 14.28 11.29 7.32
N ASN A 44 14.73 11.86 6.20
CA ASN A 44 15.94 12.70 6.16
C ASN A 44 15.77 13.95 7.03
N LYS A 45 14.60 14.59 7.03
CA LYS A 45 14.27 15.74 7.90
C LYS A 45 14.20 15.41 9.39
N LYS A 46 14.18 14.12 9.76
CA LYS A 46 14.24 13.70 11.16
C LYS A 46 15.66 13.80 11.74
N ALA A 47 16.70 13.62 10.91
CA ALA A 47 18.08 13.64 11.39
C ALA A 47 18.49 14.98 12.05
N PRO A 48 18.19 16.17 11.46
CA PRO A 48 18.50 17.46 12.09
C PRO A 48 17.82 17.69 13.44
N ILE A 49 16.64 17.09 13.68
CA ILE A 49 15.94 17.18 14.97
C ILE A 49 16.66 16.35 16.04
N ASN A 50 17.24 15.23 15.65
CA ASN A 50 17.93 14.32 16.57
C ASN A 50 19.34 14.82 16.89
N SER A 51 20.01 15.48 15.94
CA SER A 51 21.37 16.01 16.10
C SER A 51 21.44 17.46 16.59
N SER A 52 20.31 18.17 16.70
CA SER A 52 20.28 19.58 17.13
C SER A 52 20.87 19.77 18.53
N ARG A 53 21.74 20.77 18.69
CA ARG A 53 22.41 21.07 19.97
C ARG A 53 21.70 22.16 20.76
N THR A 54 21.03 23.08 20.07
CA THR A 54 20.28 24.17 20.70
C THR A 54 18.76 24.01 20.51
N ARG A 55 17.97 24.61 21.41
CA ARG A 55 16.50 24.61 21.29
C ARG A 55 16.00 25.31 20.03
N ALA A 56 16.68 26.37 19.60
CA ALA A 56 16.30 27.12 18.41
C ALA A 56 16.42 26.27 17.13
N GLU A 57 17.56 25.60 16.95
CA GLU A 57 17.79 24.67 15.84
C GLU A 57 16.76 23.54 15.82
N LYS A 58 16.50 22.94 16.99
CA LYS A 58 15.51 21.87 17.12
C LYS A 58 14.12 22.32 16.72
N THR A 59 13.73 23.53 17.12
CA THR A 59 12.40 24.09 16.83
C THR A 59 12.26 24.37 15.33
N LYS A 60 13.29 24.92 14.68
CA LYS A 60 13.31 25.14 13.23
C LYS A 60 13.21 23.82 12.46
N ALA A 61 14.03 22.84 12.81
CA ALA A 61 14.01 21.51 12.17
C ALA A 61 12.66 20.79 12.39
N GLN A 62 12.06 20.95 13.57
CA GLN A 62 10.75 20.38 13.89
C GLN A 62 9.63 21.02 13.04
N ALA A 63 9.70 22.33 12.77
CA ALA A 63 8.76 23.00 11.88
C ALA A 63 8.83 22.43 10.45
N GLU A 64 10.04 22.28 9.89
CA GLU A 64 10.24 21.68 8.57
C GLU A 64 9.73 20.24 8.49
N TYR A 65 10.07 19.39 9.47
CA TYR A 65 9.56 18.02 9.55
C TYR A 65 8.04 17.96 9.62
N THR A 66 7.43 18.89 10.36
CA THR A 66 5.98 18.92 10.53
C THR A 66 5.28 19.20 9.19
N GLU A 67 5.82 20.08 8.37
CA GLU A 67 5.27 20.38 7.05
C GLU A 67 5.39 19.19 6.09
N VAL A 68 6.57 18.59 5.98
CA VAL A 68 6.78 17.40 5.14
C VAL A 68 5.90 16.23 5.61
N ASN A 69 5.75 16.04 6.93
CA ASN A 69 4.87 15.00 7.48
C ASN A 69 3.39 15.23 7.14
N LYS A 70 2.92 16.49 7.07
CA LYS A 70 1.56 16.78 6.58
C LYS A 70 1.41 16.39 5.11
N GLN A 71 2.41 16.70 4.27
CA GLN A 71 2.40 16.36 2.85
C GLN A 71 2.36 14.86 2.62
N VAL A 72 3.19 14.07 3.34
CA VAL A 72 3.16 12.60 3.31
C VAL A 72 1.77 12.06 3.67
N LYS A 73 1.15 12.58 4.74
CA LYS A 73 -0.20 12.16 5.13
C LYS A 73 -1.26 12.52 4.10
N ARG A 74 -1.08 13.60 3.33
CA ARG A 74 -1.99 13.96 2.23
C ARG A 74 -1.78 13.03 1.03
N SER A 75 -0.54 12.77 0.63
CA SER A 75 -0.24 11.93 -0.53
C SER A 75 -0.71 10.48 -0.33
N ILE A 76 -0.48 9.89 0.85
CA ILE A 76 -1.00 8.55 1.20
C ILE A 76 -2.52 8.47 1.07
N ARG A 77 -3.25 9.53 1.50
CA ARG A 77 -4.71 9.57 1.36
C ARG A 77 -5.14 9.68 -0.10
N THR A 78 -4.44 10.49 -0.89
CA THR A 78 -4.70 10.63 -2.32
C THR A 78 -4.46 9.32 -3.07
N ASP A 79 -3.34 8.65 -2.79
CA ASP A 79 -3.00 7.37 -3.44
C ASP A 79 -4.04 6.30 -3.12
N LYS A 80 -4.51 6.24 -1.86
CA LYS A 80 -5.60 5.34 -1.46
C LYS A 80 -6.90 5.64 -2.21
N ARG A 81 -7.27 6.91 -2.41
CA ARG A 81 -8.47 7.28 -3.19
C ARG A 81 -8.34 6.86 -4.64
N LYS A 82 -7.22 7.23 -5.29
CA LYS A 82 -6.92 6.84 -6.67
C LYS A 82 -6.97 5.33 -6.86
N PHE A 83 -6.45 4.56 -5.91
CA PHE A 83 -6.52 3.10 -5.95
C PHE A 83 -7.96 2.58 -5.95
N VAL A 84 -8.81 3.09 -5.06
CA VAL A 84 -10.23 2.71 -4.98
C VAL A 84 -10.98 3.11 -6.26
N ASP A 85 -10.76 4.33 -6.76
CA ASP A 85 -11.40 4.84 -7.98
C ASP A 85 -11.00 4.00 -9.21
N ASN A 86 -9.73 3.61 -9.32
CA ASN A 86 -9.25 2.73 -10.39
C ASN A 86 -9.88 1.32 -10.31
N LEU A 87 -10.16 0.81 -9.11
CA LEU A 87 -10.87 -0.46 -8.96
C LEU A 87 -12.33 -0.33 -9.39
N ALA A 88 -13.01 0.74 -9.00
CA ALA A 88 -14.39 1.01 -9.39
C ALA A 88 -14.53 1.12 -10.91
N THR A 89 -13.70 1.94 -11.56
CA THR A 89 -13.70 2.11 -13.02
C THR A 89 -13.36 0.83 -13.78
N THR A 90 -12.52 -0.04 -13.21
CA THR A 90 -12.25 -1.36 -13.81
C THR A 90 -13.46 -2.29 -13.71
N ALA A 91 -14.20 -2.24 -12.60
CA ALA A 91 -15.40 -3.03 -12.40
C ALA A 91 -16.55 -2.55 -13.32
N GLU A 92 -16.74 -1.24 -13.48
CA GLU A 92 -17.74 -0.67 -14.39
C GLU A 92 -17.51 -1.08 -15.85
N LYS A 93 -16.25 -1.08 -16.32
CA LYS A 93 -15.91 -1.48 -17.70
C LYS A 93 -16.05 -2.98 -17.97
N ALA A 94 -16.20 -3.80 -16.95
CA ALA A 94 -16.35 -5.25 -17.07
C ALA A 94 -17.81 -5.71 -17.18
N VAL A 95 -18.76 -4.79 -17.04
CA VAL A 95 -20.20 -4.96 -17.29
C VAL A 95 -20.51 -4.63 -18.74
#